data_AF-A0A0G9JVI1-F1
#
_entry.id   AF-A0A0G9JVI1-F1
#
_cell.length_a   1.000
_cell.length_b   1.000
_cell.length_c   1.000
_cell.angle_alpha   90.00
_cell.angle_beta   90.00
_cell.angle_gamma   90.00
#
_symmetry.space_group_name_H-M   'P 1'
#
loop_
_entity.id
_entity.type
_entity.pdbx_description
1 polymer ?
#
loop_
_entity_poly.entity_id
_entity_poly.type
_entity_poly.pdbx_seq_one_letter_code
_entity_poly.pdbx_strand_id
1 'polypeptide(L)' 'MKKLVLIRHAKSDWSNPFLDDFLRPLNKRGVHISEYSDRNAGVQPDTFAMRFSRV' A
#
# COMPACT_ATOMS: atom_id res chain seq x y z
N MET A 1 10.12 18.65 16.49
CA MET A 1 9.57 17.33 16.86
C MET A 1 9.38 16.50 15.61
N LYS A 2 9.65 15.19 15.64
CA LYS A 2 9.44 14.29 14.49
C LYS A 2 8.07 13.61 14.59
N LYS A 3 7.41 13.39 13.45
CA LYS A 3 6.16 12.62 13.34
C LYS A 3 6.43 11.35 12.54
N LEU A 4 5.98 10.21 13.05
CA LEU A 4 6.04 8.93 12.35
C LEU A 4 4.62 8.53 11.97
N VAL A 5 4.37 8.32 10.68
CA VAL A 5 3.10 7.83 10.16
C VAL A 5 3.29 6.39 9.71
N LEU A 6 2.52 5.47 10.30
CA LEU A 6 2.52 4.07 9.93
C LEU A 6 1.28 3.76 9.12
N ILE A 7 1.47 3.20 7.93
CA ILE A 7 0.38 2.77 7.05
C ILE A 7 0.50 1.27 6.80
N ARG A 8 -0.65 0.61 6.66
CA ARG A 8 -0.71 -0.78 6.18
C ARG A 8 -0.73 -0.81 4.65
N HIS A 9 -0.26 -1.90 4.06
CA HIS A 9 -0.48 -2.17 2.64
C HIS A 9 -1.99 -2.26 2.33
N ALA A 10 -2.38 -1.78 1.15
CA ALA A 10 -3.77 -1.85 0.67
C ALA A 10 -4.17 -3.31 0.34
N LYS A 11 -5.46 -3.57 0.13
CA LYS A 11 -5.95 -4.95 -0.01
C LYS A 11 -5.50 -5.58 -1.35
N SER A 12 -4.77 -6.69 -1.27
CA SER A 12 -4.37 -7.51 -2.43
C SER A 12 -5.52 -8.28 -3.06
N ASP A 13 -5.35 -8.68 -4.32
CA ASP A 13 -6.23 -9.59 -5.05
C ASP A 13 -5.85 -11.06 -4.84
N TRP A 14 -6.88 -11.86 -4.59
CA TRP A 14 -6.80 -13.31 -4.32
C TRP A 14 -7.63 -14.12 -5.33
N SER A 15 -8.12 -13.48 -6.40
CA SER A 15 -8.91 -14.12 -7.45
C SER A 15 -8.16 -15.23 -8.20
N ASN A 16 -6.84 -15.08 -8.38
CA ASN A 16 -5.99 -16.10 -8.96
C ASN A 16 -5.22 -16.86 -7.85
N PRO A 17 -5.51 -18.16 -7.64
CA PRO A 17 -4.85 -18.97 -6.63
C PRO A 17 -3.40 -19.35 -6.99
N PHE A 18 -3.02 -19.26 -8.26
CA PHE A 18 -1.69 -19.66 -8.75
C PHE A 18 -0.65 -18.53 -8.71
N LEU A 19 -1.03 -17.32 -8.27
CA LEU A 19 -0.09 -16.22 -8.08
C LEU A 19 0.66 -16.38 -6.76
N ASP A 20 1.97 -16.23 -6.80
CA ASP A 20 2.79 -16.06 -5.60
C ASP A 20 2.39 -14.80 -4.84
N ASP A 21 2.49 -14.86 -3.50
CA ASP A 21 2.05 -13.77 -2.63
C ASP A 21 2.73 -12.43 -2.92
N PHE A 22 4.01 -12.46 -3.32
CA PHE A 22 4.77 -11.26 -3.69
C PHE A 22 4.31 -10.62 -5.01
N LEU A 23 3.69 -11.39 -5.90
CA LEU A 23 3.23 -10.94 -7.21
C LEU A 23 1.76 -10.53 -7.21
N ARG A 24 1.06 -10.65 -6.06
CA ARG A 24 -0.37 -10.32 -5.97
C ARG A 24 -0.59 -8.82 -6.17
N PRO A 25 -1.38 -8.42 -7.18
CA PRO A 25 -1.73 -7.01 -7.37
C PRO A 25 -2.74 -6.54 -6.31
N LEU A 26 -3.02 -5.24 -6.27
CA LEU A 26 -4.15 -4.72 -5.52
C LEU A 26 -5.48 -5.08 -6.19
N ASN A 27 -6.51 -5.36 -5.39
CA ASN A 27 -7.87 -5.46 -5.93
C ASN A 27 -8.50 -4.07 -6.11
N LYS A 28 -9.66 -4.00 -6.77
CA LYS A 28 -10.41 -2.76 -7.02
C LYS A 28 -10.61 -1.89 -5.77
N ARG A 29 -10.86 -2.52 -4.61
CA ARG A 29 -11.04 -1.81 -3.32
C ARG A 29 -9.71 -1.30 -2.78
N GLY A 30 -8.64 -2.08 -2.92
CA GLY A 30 -7.29 -1.71 -2.53
C GLY A 30 -6.80 -0.47 -3.29
N VAL A 31 -7.00 -0.44 -4.61
CA VAL A 31 -6.64 0.71 -5.46
C VAL A 31 -7.39 1.97 -5.02
N HIS A 32 -8.72 1.88 -4.88
CA HIS A 32 -9.53 3.04 -4.48
C HIS A 32 -9.16 3.58 -3.08
N ILE A 33 -8.88 2.68 -2.12
CA ILE A 33 -8.46 3.09 -0.77
C ILE A 33 -7.08 3.73 -0.80
N SER A 34 -6.12 3.18 -1.57
CA SER A 34 -4.78 3.75 -1.73
C SER A 34 -4.87 5.21 -2.19
N GLU A 35 -5.60 5.46 -3.27
CA GLU A 35 -5.76 6.80 -3.82
C GLU A 35 -6.48 7.75 -2.85
N TYR A 36 -7.52 7.28 -2.17
CA TYR A 36 -8.26 8.09 -1.20
C TYR A 36 -7.41 8.45 0.00
N SER A 37 -6.65 7.50 0.54
CA SER A 37 -5.76 7.71 1.68
C SER A 37 -4.67 8.73 1.35
N ASP A 38 -4.06 8.64 0.16
CA ASP A 38 -3.02 9.58 -0.27
C ASP A 38 -3.56 11.02 -0.36
N ARG A 39 -4.78 11.20 -0.89
CA ARG A 39 -5.40 12.53 -1.02
C ARG A 39 -5.82 13.13 0.34
N ASN A 40 -6.21 12.30 1.29
CA ASN A 40 -6.78 12.74 2.57
C ASN A 40 -5.83 12.58 3.76
N ALA A 41 -4.56 12.21 3.53
CA ALA A 41 -3.63 11.94 4.62
C ALA A 41 -3.40 13.16 5.53
N GLY A 42 -3.61 14.39 5.03
CA GLY A 42 -3.41 15.64 5.79
C GLY A 42 -1.98 15.85 6.27
N VAL A 43 -1.07 14.96 5.84
CA VAL A 43 0.33 14.90 6.24
C VAL A 43 1.12 14.53 4.99
N GLN A 44 2.07 15.39 4.61
CA GLN A 44 3.09 15.06 3.61
C GLN A 44 4.36 14.63 4.36
N PRO A 45 4.81 13.37 4.23
CA PRO A 45 6.04 12.94 4.85
C PRO A 45 7.26 13.47 4.07
N ASP A 46 8.27 13.97 4.78
CA ASP A 46 9.57 14.35 4.17
C ASP A 46 10.34 13.12 3.64
N THR A 47 10.00 11.92 4.13
CA THR A 47 10.61 10.67 3.71
C THR A 47 9.57 9.56 3.72
N PHE A 48 9.46 8.85 2.61
CA PHE A 48 8.63 7.67 2.47
C PHE A 48 9.53 6.42 2.35
N ALA A 49 9.28 5.43 3.19
CA ALA A 49 10.02 4.17 3.18
C ALA A 49 9.04 2.99 3.10
N MET A 50 9.19 2.17 2.07
CA MET A 50 8.47 0.90 1.92
C MET A 50 9.49 -0.15 1.46
N ARG A 51 9.51 -1.30 2.12
CA ARG A 51 10.37 -2.41 1.72
C ARG A 51 9.67 -3.21 0.63
N PHE A 52 10.10 -3.04 -0.61
CA PHE A 52 9.79 -3.99 -1.67
C PHE A 52 10.73 -5.19 -1.50
N SER A 53 10.17 -6.39 -1.37
CA SER A 53 10.97 -7.60 -1.41
C SER A 53 11.60 -7.68 -2.81
N ARG A 54 12.93 -7.62 -2.89
CA ARG A 54 13.66 -7.92 -4.12
C ARG A 54 13.55 -9.42 -4.34
N VAL A 55 12.55 -9.84 -5.12
CA VAL A 55 12.51 -11.14 -5.77
C VAL A 55 12.56 -10.87 -7.25
#